data_AF-A0A7S0VZK8-F1
#
_entry.id   AF-A0A7S0VZK8-F1
#
_cell.length_a   1.000
_cell.length_b   1.000
_cell.length_c   1.000
_cell.angle_alpha   90.00
_cell.angle_beta   90.00
_cell.angle_gamma   90.00
#
_symmetry.space_group_name_H-M   'P 1'
#
loop_
_entity.id
_entity.type
_entity.pdbx_description
1 polymer ?
#
loop_
_entity_poly.entity_id
_entity_poly.type
_entity_poly.pdbx_seq_one_letter_code
_entity_poly.pdbx_strand_id
1 'polypeptide(L)'
;DGCSGECTVECGWLCEGGAVEVPDTCRQVCGDAQQTASEVCDDGDEQTGNGCDGRCAAIDPGFTCTTSFCGRTICGTVCGDGHRVYDEFKDGRCDDGNLALGDGCSPSCEVECGFVCE
;
A
#
# COMPACT_ATOMS: atom_id res chain seq x y z
N ASP A 1 -16.80 6.85 13.29
CA ASP A 1 -16.50 8.19 13.86
C ASP A 1 -15.36 8.09 14.87
N GLY A 2 -14.64 6.96 14.88
CA GLY A 2 -13.57 6.68 15.80
C GLY A 2 -14.03 6.06 17.10
N CYS A 3 -15.32 6.01 17.39
CA CYS A 3 -15.87 5.42 18.61
C CYS A 3 -16.96 4.39 18.29
N SER A 4 -16.76 3.17 18.76
CA SER A 4 -17.73 2.10 18.62
C SER A 4 -19.01 2.36 19.43
N GLY A 5 -20.07 1.59 19.14
CA GLY A 5 -21.30 1.60 19.93
C GLY A 5 -21.12 1.17 21.40
N GLU A 6 -19.97 0.59 21.76
CA GLU A 6 -19.60 0.24 23.14
C GLU A 6 -18.70 1.30 23.80
N CYS A 7 -18.59 2.50 23.19
CA CYS A 7 -17.75 3.59 23.67
C CYS A 7 -16.26 3.23 23.75
N THR A 8 -15.77 2.42 22.81
CA THR A 8 -14.35 2.07 22.65
C THR A 8 -13.80 2.62 21.34
N VAL A 9 -12.50 2.93 21.30
CA VAL A 9 -11.87 3.45 20.08
C VAL A 9 -11.88 2.38 18.99
N GLU A 10 -12.33 2.76 17.80
CA GLU A 10 -12.32 1.90 16.61
C GLU A 10 -10.88 1.66 16.13
N CYS A 11 -10.60 0.52 15.49
CA CYS A 11 -9.26 0.23 14.95
C CYS A 11 -8.80 1.31 13.96
N GLY A 12 -7.52 1.67 13.94
CA GLY A 12 -7.00 2.71 13.03
C GLY A 12 -7.39 4.15 13.40
N TRP A 13 -8.04 4.36 14.56
CA TRP A 13 -8.40 5.69 15.05
C TRP A 13 -7.62 6.09 16.29
N LEU A 14 -7.33 7.38 16.36
CA LEU A 14 -6.85 8.07 17.55
C LEU A 14 -7.92 9.07 17.97
N CYS A 15 -8.46 8.89 19.17
CA CYS A 15 -9.44 9.79 19.79
C CYS A 15 -8.83 10.47 21.01
N GLU A 16 -8.81 11.81 21.02
CA GLU A 16 -8.20 12.61 22.08
C GLU A 16 -9.03 13.87 22.40
N GLY A 17 -8.73 14.49 23.54
CA GLY A 17 -9.27 15.80 23.91
C GLY A 17 -10.65 15.80 24.57
N GLY A 18 -11.27 14.64 24.79
CA GLY A 18 -12.53 14.53 25.50
C GLY A 18 -12.40 14.73 27.02
N ALA A 19 -13.56 15.03 27.63
CA ALA A 19 -13.77 15.17 29.07
C ALA A 19 -15.23 14.83 29.40
N VAL A 20 -15.62 14.92 30.68
CA VAL A 20 -16.98 14.58 31.16
C VAL A 20 -18.11 15.27 30.36
N GLU A 21 -17.85 16.48 29.83
CA GLU A 21 -18.82 17.28 29.05
C GLU A 21 -18.26 17.72 27.69
N VAL A 22 -17.15 17.12 27.24
CA VAL A 22 -16.47 17.49 25.99
C VAL A 22 -16.29 16.20 25.17
N PRO A 23 -16.85 16.11 23.95
CA PRO A 23 -16.68 14.93 23.12
C PRO A 23 -15.22 14.78 22.66
N ASP A 24 -14.78 13.53 22.47
CA ASP A 24 -13.49 13.25 21.86
C ASP A 24 -13.46 13.73 20.41
N THR A 25 -12.28 14.18 19.97
CA THR A 25 -12.00 14.39 18.55
C THR A 25 -11.22 13.20 18.04
N CYS A 26 -11.79 12.49 17.08
CA CYS A 26 -11.19 11.31 16.49
C CYS A 26 -10.63 11.61 15.09
N ARG A 27 -9.46 11.06 14.80
CA ARG A 27 -8.84 11.05 13.47
C ARG A 27 -8.32 9.67 13.14
N GLN A 28 -8.25 9.38 11.85
CA GLN A 28 -7.58 8.18 11.34
C GLN A 28 -6.07 8.33 11.46
N VAL A 29 -5.39 7.19 11.52
CA VAL A 29 -3.93 7.11 11.63
C VAL A 29 -3.43 6.29 10.45
N CYS A 30 -2.87 6.97 9.44
CA CYS A 30 -2.19 6.28 8.36
C CYS A 30 -0.88 5.66 8.86
N GLY A 31 -0.53 4.49 8.35
CA GLY A 31 0.71 3.80 8.65
C GLY A 31 0.70 3.06 9.99
N ASP A 32 -0.47 2.81 10.58
CA ASP A 32 -0.58 2.04 11.83
C ASP A 32 -0.90 0.55 11.60
N ALA A 33 -0.98 0.15 10.33
CA ALA A 33 -1.31 -1.19 9.86
C ALA A 33 -2.72 -1.65 10.25
N GLN A 34 -3.66 -0.71 10.44
CA GLN A 34 -5.06 -0.96 10.74
C GLN A 34 -5.96 -0.19 9.78
N GLN A 35 -6.12 -0.73 8.58
CA GLN A 35 -6.95 -0.08 7.57
C GLN A 35 -8.38 0.16 8.06
N THR A 36 -8.76 1.44 8.09
CA THR A 36 -10.11 1.90 8.36
C THR A 36 -10.97 1.91 7.10
N ALA A 37 -12.28 2.11 7.24
CA ALA A 37 -13.20 2.15 6.09
C ALA A 37 -12.99 3.36 5.15
N SER A 38 -12.26 4.39 5.59
CA SER A 38 -12.00 5.59 4.75
C SER A 38 -10.61 5.57 4.12
N GLU A 39 -9.73 4.68 4.57
CA GLU A 39 -8.42 4.47 3.97
C GLU A 39 -8.54 3.49 2.81
N VAL A 40 -7.86 3.81 1.72
CA VAL A 40 -7.80 2.94 0.54
C VAL A 40 -6.87 1.75 0.81
N CYS A 41 -5.82 1.97 1.58
CA CYS A 41 -4.84 0.99 2.04
C CYS A 41 -4.18 1.51 3.32
N ASP A 42 -3.49 0.63 4.03
CA ASP A 42 -2.56 0.96 5.11
C ASP A 42 -1.55 -0.19 5.21
N ASP A 43 -0.40 -0.03 4.55
CA ASP A 43 0.68 -1.02 4.54
C ASP A 43 1.59 -0.92 5.76
N GLY A 44 1.27 -0.02 6.71
CA GLY A 44 1.89 0.08 8.03
C GLY A 44 3.08 1.03 8.10
N ASP A 45 3.20 1.96 7.15
CA ASP A 45 4.00 3.17 7.28
C ASP A 45 3.38 4.34 6.46
N GLU A 46 4.02 5.51 6.50
CA GLU A 46 3.63 6.69 5.70
C GLU A 46 4.58 6.90 4.50
N GLN A 47 5.29 5.85 4.07
CA GLN A 47 6.15 5.92 2.89
C GLN A 47 5.28 5.83 1.62
N THR A 48 5.80 6.36 0.52
CA THR A 48 5.16 6.27 -0.81
C THR A 48 6.11 5.53 -1.72
N GLY A 49 5.58 4.72 -2.62
CA GLY A 49 6.33 3.88 -3.55
C GLY A 49 6.63 2.47 -3.03
N ASN A 50 5.99 2.06 -1.94
CA ASN A 50 6.09 0.72 -1.33
C ASN A 50 4.73 -0.01 -1.32
N GLY A 51 3.68 0.59 -1.86
CA GLY A 51 2.40 -0.07 -2.08
C GLY A 51 1.22 0.81 -1.73
N CYS A 52 1.25 1.45 -0.56
CA CYS A 52 0.29 2.47 -0.19
C CYS A 52 0.94 3.86 -0.25
N ASP A 53 0.17 4.88 -0.65
CA ASP A 53 0.69 6.23 -0.58
C ASP A 53 0.80 6.69 0.89
N GLY A 54 1.66 7.68 1.15
CA GLY A 54 1.94 8.15 2.52
C GLY A 54 0.79 8.89 3.21
N ARG A 55 -0.41 8.84 2.62
CA ARG A 55 -1.66 9.36 3.18
C ARG A 55 -2.75 8.31 3.27
N CYS A 56 -2.47 7.06 2.93
CA CYS A 56 -3.44 5.97 2.94
C CYS A 56 -4.68 6.25 2.06
N ALA A 57 -4.52 7.13 1.08
CA ALA A 57 -5.55 7.65 0.19
C ALA A 57 -5.53 6.99 -1.20
N ALA A 58 -4.44 6.32 -1.56
CA ALA A 58 -4.30 5.61 -2.82
C ALA A 58 -3.29 4.45 -2.74
N ILE A 59 -3.47 3.44 -3.58
CA ILE A 59 -2.44 2.45 -3.89
C ILE A 59 -1.44 3.08 -4.87
N ASP A 60 -0.16 2.82 -4.68
CA ASP A 60 0.90 3.32 -5.54
C ASP A 60 0.83 2.72 -6.96
N PRO A 61 1.21 3.49 -8.01
CA PRO A 61 1.40 2.94 -9.35
C PRO A 61 2.43 1.80 -9.35
N GLY A 62 2.17 0.73 -10.10
CA GLY A 62 3.03 -0.45 -10.11
C GLY A 62 2.71 -1.49 -9.03
N PHE A 63 1.71 -1.23 -8.17
CA PHE A 63 1.35 -2.13 -7.08
C PHE A 63 -0.10 -2.61 -7.18
N THR A 64 -0.29 -3.85 -6.74
CA THR A 64 -1.61 -4.40 -6.39
C THR A 64 -1.62 -4.80 -4.92
N CYS A 65 -2.69 -4.45 -4.22
CA CYS A 65 -2.77 -4.66 -2.77
C CYS A 65 -3.98 -5.50 -2.37
N THR A 66 -3.79 -6.31 -1.33
CA THR A 66 -4.86 -7.01 -0.63
C THR A 66 -5.17 -6.27 0.67
N THR A 67 -6.34 -5.65 0.73
CA THR A 67 -6.86 -4.87 1.86
C THR A 67 -7.51 -5.77 2.91
N SER A 68 -7.40 -5.41 4.19
CA SER A 68 -8.08 -6.10 5.29
C SER A 68 -8.59 -5.07 6.29
N PHE A 69 -9.90 -5.07 6.55
CA PHE A 69 -10.46 -4.20 7.59
C PHE A 69 -9.82 -4.47 8.96
N CYS A 70 -9.39 -3.43 9.66
CA CYS A 70 -8.59 -3.51 10.88
C CYS A 70 -7.30 -4.34 10.75
N GLY A 71 -6.73 -4.41 9.54
CA GLY A 71 -5.52 -5.17 9.28
C GLY A 71 -4.59 -4.45 8.32
N ARG A 72 -3.36 -4.96 8.28
CA ARG A 72 -2.33 -4.48 7.37
C ARG A 72 -2.73 -4.78 5.94
N THR A 73 -2.58 -3.80 5.07
CA THR A 73 -2.63 -3.97 3.63
C THR A 73 -1.34 -4.61 3.12
N ILE A 74 -1.46 -5.65 2.30
CA ILE A 74 -0.29 -6.34 1.73
C ILE A 74 -0.22 -6.01 0.25
N CYS A 75 0.86 -5.36 -0.17
CA CYS A 75 1.07 -4.93 -1.55
C CYS A 75 2.18 -5.76 -2.23
N GLY A 76 2.03 -5.98 -3.54
CA GLY A 76 3.02 -6.61 -4.39
C GLY A 76 3.15 -5.88 -5.72
N THR A 77 4.33 -5.95 -6.33
CA THR A 77 4.59 -5.30 -7.62
C THR A 77 3.90 -6.02 -8.77
N VAL A 78 3.55 -5.29 -9.82
CA VAL A 78 2.86 -5.82 -10.99
C VAL A 78 3.85 -5.94 -12.12
N CYS A 79 4.03 -7.15 -12.64
CA CYS A 79 4.92 -7.39 -13.76
C CYS A 79 4.25 -7.06 -15.09
N GLY A 80 4.98 -6.40 -15.98
CA GLY A 80 4.58 -6.11 -17.36
C GLY A 80 3.60 -4.95 -17.47
N ASP A 81 3.57 -4.06 -16.49
CA ASP A 81 2.69 -2.88 -16.49
C ASP A 81 3.42 -1.60 -16.91
N GLY A 82 4.73 -1.69 -17.18
CA GLY A 82 5.59 -0.60 -17.60
C GLY A 82 6.06 0.28 -16.43
N HIS A 83 5.80 -0.12 -15.19
CA HIS A 83 6.19 0.58 -13.98
C HIS A 83 7.25 -0.20 -13.21
N ARG A 84 8.52 0.01 -13.57
CA ARG A 84 9.64 -0.52 -12.78
C ARG A 84 9.80 0.26 -11.47
N VAL A 85 9.06 -0.14 -10.44
CA VAL A 85 9.05 0.54 -9.12
C VAL A 85 10.35 0.29 -8.36
N TYR A 86 10.56 1.02 -7.26
CA TYR A 86 11.79 0.92 -6.45
C TYR A 86 12.09 -0.52 -6.02
N ASP A 87 11.07 -1.27 -5.64
CA ASP A 87 11.19 -2.66 -5.21
C ASP A 87 11.62 -3.61 -6.32
N GLU A 88 11.20 -3.37 -7.57
CA GLU A 88 11.67 -4.15 -8.71
C GLU A 88 13.08 -3.76 -9.11
N PHE A 89 13.37 -2.45 -9.08
CA PHE A 89 14.70 -1.94 -9.40
C PHE A 89 15.75 -2.46 -8.43
N LYS A 90 15.50 -2.40 -7.11
CA LYS A 90 16.46 -2.83 -6.07
C LYS A 90 16.76 -4.34 -6.17
N ASP A 91 15.76 -5.13 -6.56
CA ASP A 91 15.86 -6.58 -6.68
C ASP A 91 16.41 -7.02 -8.06
N GLY A 92 16.75 -6.08 -8.94
CA GLY A 92 17.28 -6.36 -10.27
C GLY A 92 16.24 -6.94 -11.23
N ARG A 93 14.96 -6.80 -10.92
CA ARG A 93 13.84 -7.19 -11.78
C ARG A 93 13.70 -6.20 -12.94
N CYS A 94 13.17 -6.69 -14.05
CA CYS A 94 12.86 -5.89 -15.23
C CYS A 94 11.36 -5.67 -15.35
N ASP A 95 10.94 -4.69 -16.17
CA ASP A 95 9.58 -4.56 -16.66
C ASP A 95 9.66 -3.87 -18.03
N ASP A 96 9.29 -4.56 -19.11
CA ASP A 96 9.29 -4.03 -20.48
C ASP A 96 7.88 -3.65 -20.98
N GLY A 97 6.93 -3.51 -20.05
CA GLY A 97 5.58 -3.04 -20.32
C GLY A 97 4.63 -4.08 -20.88
N ASN A 98 5.03 -5.36 -20.91
CA ASN A 98 4.15 -6.44 -21.30
C ASN A 98 4.56 -7.81 -20.71
N LEU A 99 3.90 -8.89 -21.13
CA LEU A 99 4.14 -10.27 -20.65
C LEU A 99 4.50 -11.21 -21.81
N ALA A 100 5.06 -10.69 -22.90
CA ALA A 100 5.56 -11.51 -23.98
C ALA A 100 6.86 -12.22 -23.57
N LEU A 101 7.28 -13.15 -24.40
CA LEU A 101 8.56 -13.84 -24.26
C LEU A 101 9.43 -13.44 -25.44
N GLY A 102 10.74 -13.28 -25.20
CA GLY A 102 11.73 -12.96 -26.22
C GLY A 102 11.88 -11.46 -26.53
N ASP A 103 11.31 -10.57 -25.73
CA ASP A 103 11.42 -9.10 -25.82
C ASP A 103 12.31 -8.49 -24.73
N GLY A 104 12.80 -9.31 -23.80
CA GLY A 104 13.87 -8.96 -22.88
C GLY A 104 13.51 -9.05 -21.42
N CYS A 105 12.21 -8.99 -21.09
CA CYS A 105 11.72 -9.28 -19.75
C CYS A 105 10.72 -10.44 -19.78
N SER A 106 10.93 -11.43 -18.93
CA SER A 106 10.02 -12.57 -18.85
C SER A 106 8.69 -12.18 -18.18
N PRO A 107 7.62 -12.99 -18.33
CA PRO A 107 6.35 -12.79 -17.62
C PRO A 107 6.45 -12.84 -16.09
N SER A 108 7.60 -13.24 -15.55
CA SER A 108 7.91 -13.23 -14.12
C SER A 108 8.88 -12.10 -13.72
N CYS A 109 9.10 -11.13 -14.61
CA CYS A 109 9.97 -9.98 -14.42
C CYS A 109 11.43 -10.34 -14.16
N GLU A 110 11.89 -11.38 -14.85
CA GLU A 110 13.30 -11.79 -14.89
C GLU A 110 13.89 -11.44 -16.26
N VAL A 111 15.12 -10.90 -16.27
CA VAL A 111 15.81 -10.57 -17.52
C VAL A 111 16.03 -11.84 -18.33
N GLU A 112 15.61 -11.83 -19.59
CA GLU A 112 15.76 -12.99 -20.46
C GLU A 112 17.21 -13.19 -20.91
N CYS A 113 17.59 -14.45 -21.16
CA CYS A 113 18.94 -14.78 -21.61
C CYS A 113 19.32 -14.02 -22.89
N GLY A 114 20.42 -13.26 -22.81
CA GLY A 114 20.93 -12.47 -23.94
C GLY A 114 20.46 -11.01 -23.96
N PHE A 115 19.63 -10.60 -23.00
CA PHE A 115 19.20 -9.22 -22.81
C PHE A 115 19.91 -8.55 -21.63
N VAL A 116 19.93 -7.22 -21.65
CA VAL A 116 20.40 -6.37 -20.55
C VAL A 116 19.37 -5.27 -20.37
N CYS A 117 18.87 -5.10 -19.14
CA CYS A 117 17.99 -3.99 -18.80
C CYS A 117 18.84 -2.78 -18.41
N GLU A 118 18.72 -1.69 -19.15
CA GLU A 118 19.29 -0.38 -18.82
C GLU A 118 18.30 0.48 -18.01
#